data_AF-F3QQL8-F1
#
_entry.id   AF-F3QQL8-F1
#
_cell.length_a   1.000
_cell.length_b   1.000
_cell.length_c   1.000
_cell.angle_alpha   90.00
_cell.angle_beta   90.00
_cell.angle_gamma   90.00
#
_symmetry.space_group_name_H-M   'P 1'
#
loop_
_entity.id
_entity.type
_entity.pdbx_description
1 polymer ?
#
loop_
_entity_poly.entity_id
_entity_poly.type
_entity_poly.pdbx_seq_one_letter_code
_entity_poly.pdbx_strand_id
1 'polypeptide(L)'
;MGKIVSSRKGMGSHAVRWYILVLPVRHRGDPARALRMEADRSVKRDEAMLEYFAPKYIEVKRKGGEFVPTERPLLYNYVFIRSTEAEIYRRQRSALHAYSFLPRVHSGGESHYPYLSDAEMRNLRWVAEAYRGELPVYVPESGRLVKGDRVRITEGEFKGVEAVVAVQPGAGHKEVVVCIEGCLWVPLMRVSAGQYEIIGLNESGKHVYTKLSNERIFQGLHKALRNYHSRGGVTDADRALAEEALRAYGKLQMDSDVMRCKLASILLMAHTVLGNREERGELEAFSRTILPLLKAEQSRALLLATLYGCTDNNMYYHEAHALIVPWRKEPDMKKSKRQLLQWLDDYDEWLGHRG
;
A
#
# COMPACT_ATOMS: atom_id res chain seq x y z
N MET A 1 26.34 -7.27 -57.29
CA MET A 1 27.15 -6.32 -56.49
C MET A 1 26.27 -5.14 -56.08
N GLY A 2 25.53 -5.26 -54.98
CA GLY A 2 24.62 -4.21 -54.49
C GLY A 2 25.13 -3.63 -53.18
N LYS A 3 25.45 -2.33 -53.18
CA LYS A 3 25.71 -1.55 -51.96
C LYS A 3 24.45 -1.51 -51.10
N ILE A 4 24.53 -1.95 -49.86
CA ILE A 4 23.64 -1.50 -48.77
C ILE A 4 24.51 -1.17 -47.55
N VAL A 5 24.71 0.13 -47.39
CA VAL A 5 24.86 0.92 -46.16
C VAL A 5 25.22 0.13 -44.89
N SER A 6 26.49 0.22 -44.50
CA SER A 6 26.94 -0.07 -43.14
C SER A 6 27.01 1.23 -42.33
N SER A 7 26.50 1.15 -41.10
CA SER A 7 26.82 1.99 -39.94
C SER A 7 26.24 3.41 -39.87
N ARG A 8 25.01 3.53 -39.36
CA ARG A 8 24.65 4.58 -38.38
C ARG A 8 24.92 4.05 -36.96
N LYS A 9 26.18 3.80 -36.62
CA LYS A 9 26.61 3.49 -35.25
C LYS A 9 27.34 4.73 -34.72
N GLY A 10 26.66 5.60 -33.96
CA GLY A 10 27.36 6.74 -33.35
C GLY A 10 26.56 7.95 -32.85
N MET A 11 25.27 8.11 -33.14
CA MET A 11 24.56 9.35 -32.76
C MET A 11 24.21 9.49 -31.26
N GLY A 12 24.16 8.39 -30.50
CA GLY A 12 23.84 8.43 -29.06
C GLY A 12 24.99 8.86 -28.15
N SER A 13 26.25 8.65 -28.58
CA SER A 13 27.44 8.85 -27.73
C SER A 13 27.77 10.32 -27.44
N HIS A 14 27.26 11.25 -28.26
CA HIS A 14 27.61 12.68 -28.20
C HIS A 14 26.41 13.58 -27.88
N ALA A 15 25.22 13.01 -27.66
CA ALA A 15 24.05 13.79 -27.26
C ALA A 15 24.16 14.17 -25.78
N VAL A 16 24.02 15.47 -25.48
CA VAL A 16 23.94 15.96 -24.11
C VAL A 16 22.53 15.74 -23.59
N ARG A 17 22.39 14.90 -22.56
CA ARG A 17 21.11 14.52 -21.95
C ARG A 17 21.28 14.35 -20.45
N TRP A 18 20.16 14.28 -19.73
CA TRP A 18 20.16 13.95 -18.30
C TRP A 18 20.12 12.43 -18.11
N TYR A 19 21.27 11.83 -17.83
CA TYR A 19 21.36 10.40 -17.55
C TYR A 19 21.20 10.11 -16.07
N ILE A 20 20.70 8.91 -15.76
CA ILE A 20 20.51 8.42 -14.39
C ILE A 20 21.68 7.50 -14.05
N LEU A 21 22.40 7.86 -12.98
CA LEU A 21 23.45 7.02 -12.41
C LEU A 21 23.00 6.45 -11.07
N VAL A 22 23.42 5.22 -10.82
CA VAL A 22 23.13 4.48 -9.60
C VAL A 22 24.41 4.05 -8.88
N LEU A 23 24.41 4.19 -7.55
CA LEU A 23 25.45 3.63 -6.68
C LEU A 23 25.02 2.26 -6.14
N PRO A 24 25.96 1.35 -5.83
CA PRO A 24 25.65 0.03 -5.28
C PRO A 24 24.73 0.12 -4.06
N VAL A 25 23.83 -0.85 -3.88
CA VAL A 25 22.87 -0.88 -2.76
C VAL A 25 23.53 -0.76 -1.38
N ARG A 26 24.78 -1.25 -1.26
CA ARG A 26 25.60 -1.20 -0.05
C ARG A 26 26.27 0.16 0.21
N HIS A 27 26.19 1.10 -0.73
CA HIS A 27 26.74 2.44 -0.55
C HIS A 27 26.09 3.13 0.67
N ARG A 28 26.92 3.78 1.48
CA ARG A 28 26.51 4.53 2.67
C ARG A 28 27.03 5.96 2.54
N GLY A 29 26.16 6.95 2.78
CA GLY A 29 26.53 8.36 2.79
C GLY A 29 25.78 9.18 1.72
N ASP A 30 26.32 10.37 1.43
CA ASP A 30 25.77 11.28 0.43
C ASP A 30 26.08 10.76 -0.99
N PRO A 31 25.07 10.33 -1.77
CA PRO A 31 25.27 9.78 -3.11
C PRO A 31 25.79 10.83 -4.10
N ALA A 32 25.72 12.12 -3.78
CA ALA A 32 26.25 13.21 -4.60
C ALA A 32 27.70 13.58 -4.27
N ARG A 33 28.32 12.98 -3.24
CA ARG A 33 29.63 13.43 -2.74
C ARG A 33 30.72 13.47 -3.82
N ALA A 34 30.85 12.39 -4.60
CA ALA A 34 31.88 12.30 -5.64
C ALA A 34 31.54 13.16 -6.87
N LEU A 35 30.26 13.32 -7.21
CA LEU A 35 29.81 14.27 -8.24
C LEU A 35 30.15 15.72 -7.86
N ARG A 36 29.90 16.11 -6.61
CA ARG A 36 30.23 17.44 -6.09
C ARG A 36 31.74 17.71 -6.17
N MET A 37 32.55 16.76 -5.69
CA MET A 37 34.02 16.86 -5.78
C MET A 37 34.50 16.97 -7.23
N GLU A 38 33.87 16.25 -8.16
CA GLU A 38 34.25 16.29 -9.57
C GLU A 38 33.82 17.58 -10.26
N ALA A 39 32.64 18.13 -9.90
CA ALA A 39 32.22 19.45 -10.34
C ALA A 39 33.21 20.54 -9.89
N ASP A 40 33.65 20.51 -8.63
CA ASP A 40 34.66 21.43 -8.10
C ASP A 40 36.02 21.30 -8.82
N ARG A 41 36.39 20.09 -9.25
CA ARG A 41 37.63 19.84 -10.01
C ARG A 41 37.54 20.37 -11.43
N SER A 42 36.43 20.18 -12.14
CA SER A 42 36.28 20.69 -13.50
C SER A 42 36.37 22.22 -13.54
N VAL A 43 35.82 22.91 -12.53
CA VAL A 43 36.00 24.37 -12.38
C VAL A 43 37.48 24.74 -12.23
N LYS A 44 38.24 24.01 -11.41
CA LYS A 44 39.69 24.25 -11.23
C LYS A 44 40.54 23.95 -12.46
N ARG A 45 40.04 23.15 -13.40
CA ARG A 45 40.73 22.75 -14.64
C ARG A 45 40.32 23.57 -15.86
N ASP A 46 39.46 24.59 -15.68
CA ASP A 46 38.86 25.35 -16.77
C ASP A 46 38.11 24.45 -17.79
N GLU A 47 37.54 23.35 -17.29
CA GLU A 47 36.69 22.44 -18.05
C GLU A 47 35.21 22.87 -17.91
N ALA A 48 34.38 22.46 -18.88
CA ALA A 48 32.93 22.66 -18.78
C ALA A 48 32.37 22.11 -17.45
N MET A 49 31.60 22.94 -16.75
CA MET A 49 31.05 22.61 -15.43
C MET A 49 30.19 21.35 -15.49
N LEU A 50 30.44 20.43 -14.55
CA LEU A 50 29.64 19.23 -14.41
C LEU A 50 28.28 19.57 -13.81
N GLU A 51 27.24 19.56 -14.63
CA GLU A 51 25.87 19.76 -14.17
C GLU A 51 25.28 18.42 -13.67
N TYR A 52 24.84 18.39 -12.42
CA TYR A 52 24.21 17.23 -11.80
C TYR A 52 23.04 17.64 -10.90
N PHE A 53 22.16 16.69 -10.63
CA PHE A 53 21.05 16.87 -9.70
C PHE A 53 20.91 15.68 -8.76
N ALA A 54 20.89 15.96 -7.47
CA ALA A 54 20.77 14.97 -6.40
C ALA A 54 19.99 15.62 -5.24
N PRO A 55 18.65 15.54 -5.25
CA PRO A 55 17.83 16.24 -4.28
C PRO A 55 17.98 15.64 -2.89
N LYS A 56 17.78 16.48 -1.87
CA LYS A 56 17.87 16.12 -0.45
C LYS A 56 16.65 16.64 0.31
N TYR A 57 16.33 16.01 1.42
CA TYR A 57 15.37 16.48 2.42
C TYR A 57 16.02 16.49 3.81
N ILE A 58 15.43 17.20 4.76
CA ILE A 58 15.91 17.23 6.16
C ILE A 58 15.04 16.27 6.97
N GLU A 59 15.66 15.31 7.64
CA GLU A 59 15.01 14.35 8.54
C GLU A 59 15.33 14.73 10.00
N VAL A 60 14.33 15.06 10.83
CA VAL A 60 14.58 15.54 12.21
C VAL A 60 14.57 14.39 13.22
N LYS A 61 15.70 13.74 13.49
CA LYS A 61 15.75 12.55 14.37
C LYS A 61 15.84 12.88 15.85
N ARG A 62 15.09 12.13 16.68
CA ARG A 62 15.30 12.15 18.13
C ARG A 62 16.55 11.34 18.49
N LYS A 63 17.57 11.99 19.05
CA LYS A 63 18.79 11.35 19.59
C LYS A 63 19.07 11.91 20.98
N GLY A 64 19.15 11.04 21.98
CA GLY A 64 19.46 11.47 23.35
C GLY A 64 18.42 12.40 23.99
N GLY A 65 17.18 12.43 23.48
CA GLY A 65 16.13 13.34 23.96
C GLY A 65 15.94 14.60 23.12
N GLU A 66 16.93 14.98 22.31
CA GLU A 66 16.90 16.16 21.45
C GLU A 66 16.53 15.83 19.99
N PHE A 67 15.93 16.80 19.30
CA PHE A 67 15.59 16.72 17.89
C PHE A 67 16.75 17.27 17.04
N VAL A 68 17.35 16.40 16.23
CA VAL A 68 18.53 16.73 15.42
C VAL A 68 18.15 16.70 13.94
N PRO A 69 18.16 17.84 13.22
CA PRO A 69 17.97 17.87 11.78
C PRO A 69 19.13 17.15 11.09
N THR A 70 18.81 16.21 10.20
CA THR A 70 19.79 15.42 9.46
C THR A 70 19.44 15.40 7.98
N GLU A 71 20.30 15.94 7.12
CA GLU A 71 20.09 15.83 5.66
C GLU A 71 20.12 14.38 5.18
N ARG A 72 19.19 14.05 4.30
CA ARG A 72 19.08 12.75 3.63
C ARG A 72 18.90 12.93 2.13
N PRO A 73 19.46 12.03 1.31
CA PRO A 73 19.15 12.01 -0.12
C PRO A 73 17.66 11.68 -0.30
N LEU A 74 16.98 12.46 -1.14
CA LEU A 74 15.58 12.26 -1.51
C LEU A 74 15.41 11.01 -2.38
N LEU A 75 16.42 10.69 -3.19
CA LEU A 75 16.45 9.50 -4.04
C LEU A 75 17.54 8.55 -3.55
N TYR A 76 17.16 7.31 -3.24
CA TYR A 76 18.09 6.34 -2.68
C TYR A 76 19.12 5.88 -3.73
N ASN A 77 20.36 6.35 -3.59
CA ASN A 77 21.50 5.99 -4.45
C ASN A 77 21.33 6.32 -5.94
N TYR A 78 20.34 7.14 -6.31
CA TYR A 78 20.16 7.66 -7.66
C TYR A 78 20.59 9.12 -7.74
N VAL A 79 21.28 9.46 -8.81
CA VAL A 79 21.70 10.83 -9.14
C VAL A 79 21.52 11.06 -10.63
N PHE A 80 21.27 12.30 -11.01
CA PHE A 80 21.16 12.71 -12.41
C PHE A 80 22.38 13.51 -12.83
N ILE A 81 22.86 13.28 -14.03
CA ILE A 81 24.02 13.97 -14.60
C ILE A 81 23.69 14.44 -16.01
N ARG A 82 23.92 15.72 -16.31
CA ARG A 82 23.73 16.25 -17.67
C ARG A 82 25.04 16.18 -18.42
N SER A 83 25.13 15.24 -19.34
CA SER A 83 26.38 15.02 -20.08
C SER A 83 26.16 14.12 -21.29
N THR A 84 27.25 13.78 -21.99
CA THR A 84 27.24 12.75 -23.04
C THR A 84 27.64 11.39 -22.46
N GLU A 85 27.23 10.28 -23.09
CA GLU A 85 27.62 8.93 -22.61
C GLU A 85 29.15 8.78 -22.57
N ALA A 86 29.86 9.24 -23.61
CA ALA A 86 31.32 9.19 -23.68
C ALA A 86 31.98 9.91 -22.50
N GLU A 87 31.41 11.05 -22.11
CA GLU A 87 31.91 11.87 -21.03
C GLU A 87 31.71 11.23 -19.66
N ILE A 88 30.54 10.64 -19.46
CA ILE A 88 30.23 9.91 -18.23
C ILE A 88 31.17 8.71 -18.09
N TYR A 89 31.39 7.93 -19.16
CA TYR A 89 32.35 6.83 -19.13
C TYR A 89 33.78 7.30 -18.86
N ARG A 90 34.19 8.45 -19.42
CA ARG A 90 35.50 9.06 -19.14
C ARG A 90 35.65 9.35 -17.65
N ARG A 91 34.64 9.96 -17.02
CA ARG A 91 34.66 10.30 -15.58
C ARG A 91 34.52 9.08 -14.68
N GLN A 92 33.78 8.04 -15.10
CA GLN A 92 33.70 6.76 -14.37
C GLN A 92 35.07 6.08 -14.27
N ARG A 93 35.95 6.21 -15.27
CA ARG A 93 37.30 5.63 -15.22
C ARG A 93 38.25 6.32 -14.22
N SER A 94 37.92 7.53 -13.77
CA SER A 94 38.80 8.32 -12.88
C SER A 94 38.14 8.63 -11.54
N ALA A 95 37.11 9.47 -11.54
CA ALA A 95 36.53 10.08 -10.35
C ALA A 95 35.22 9.43 -9.90
N LEU A 96 34.46 8.84 -10.83
CA LEU A 96 33.09 8.35 -10.63
C LEU A 96 32.99 6.83 -10.76
N HIS A 97 34.05 6.09 -10.41
CA HIS A 97 34.15 4.62 -10.60
C HIS A 97 33.06 3.80 -9.93
N ALA A 98 32.44 4.32 -8.87
CA ALA A 98 31.37 3.62 -8.16
C ALA A 98 29.99 3.76 -8.82
N TYR A 99 29.82 4.70 -9.75
CA TYR A 99 28.52 4.96 -10.39
C TYR A 99 28.35 4.09 -11.63
N SER A 100 27.17 3.52 -11.79
CA SER A 100 26.77 2.78 -12.98
C SER A 100 25.59 3.45 -13.66
N PHE A 101 25.48 3.32 -14.99
CA PHE A 101 24.22 3.61 -15.66
C PHE A 101 23.13 2.62 -15.22
N LEU A 102 21.88 3.05 -15.31
CA LEU A 102 20.75 2.12 -15.31
C LEU A 102 20.84 1.12 -16.48
N PRO A 103 20.17 -0.04 -16.39
CA PRO A 103 20.03 -0.95 -17.52
C PRO A 103 19.44 -0.23 -18.74
N ARG A 104 19.90 -0.61 -19.94
CA ARG A 104 19.39 -0.04 -21.19
C ARG A 104 17.92 -0.41 -21.39
N VAL A 105 17.16 0.52 -21.96
CA VAL A 105 15.78 0.34 -22.40
C VAL A 105 15.72 0.14 -23.90
N HIS A 106 14.75 -0.64 -24.36
CA HIS A 106 14.54 -0.96 -25.77
C HIS A 106 13.29 -0.24 -26.25
N SER A 107 13.42 0.61 -27.25
CA SER A 107 12.29 1.30 -27.88
C SER A 107 12.56 1.43 -29.38
N GLY A 108 11.58 1.05 -30.21
CA GLY A 108 11.67 1.23 -31.67
C GLY A 108 12.88 0.56 -32.35
N GLY A 109 13.38 -0.55 -31.81
CA GLY A 109 14.57 -1.25 -32.34
C GLY A 109 15.92 -0.67 -31.91
N GLU A 110 15.93 0.39 -31.09
CA GLU A 110 17.15 0.98 -30.53
C GLU A 110 17.27 0.72 -29.03
N SER A 111 18.50 0.43 -28.57
CA SER A 111 18.84 0.20 -27.16
C SER A 111 19.66 1.37 -26.61
N HIS A 112 19.14 2.09 -25.64
CA HIS A 112 19.76 3.28 -25.07
C HIS A 112 19.65 3.31 -23.55
N TYR A 113 20.53 4.07 -22.89
CA TYR A 113 20.39 4.31 -21.45
C TYR A 113 19.21 5.23 -21.16
N PRO A 114 18.44 4.98 -20.09
CA PRO A 114 17.39 5.90 -19.65
C PRO A 114 17.94 7.32 -19.47
N TYR A 115 17.26 8.29 -20.05
CA TYR A 115 17.58 9.71 -19.93
C TYR A 115 16.32 10.56 -19.80
N LEU A 116 16.49 11.79 -19.31
CA LEU A 116 15.47 12.83 -19.28
C LEU A 116 15.85 13.95 -20.26
N SER A 117 14.83 14.57 -20.84
CA SER A 117 14.92 15.88 -21.48
C SER A 117 15.12 16.99 -20.44
N ASP A 118 15.57 18.15 -20.89
CA ASP A 118 15.69 19.33 -20.02
C ASP A 118 14.33 19.78 -19.46
N ALA A 119 13.23 19.54 -20.17
CA ALA A 119 11.88 19.85 -19.71
C ALA A 119 11.46 18.92 -18.55
N GLU A 120 11.63 17.61 -18.70
CA GLU A 120 11.34 16.64 -17.64
C GLU A 120 12.21 16.87 -16.41
N MET A 121 13.48 17.22 -16.62
CA MET A 121 14.40 17.54 -15.52
C MET A 121 13.99 18.83 -14.79
N ARG A 122 13.48 19.85 -15.50
CA ARG A 122 12.92 21.06 -14.84
C ARG A 122 11.71 20.71 -13.97
N ASN A 123 10.80 19.87 -14.45
CA ASN A 123 9.64 19.43 -13.67
C ASN A 123 10.07 18.62 -12.44
N LEU A 124 11.02 17.70 -12.59
CA LEU A 124 11.54 16.92 -11.48
C LEU A 124 12.21 17.80 -10.40
N ARG A 125 12.98 18.81 -10.82
CA ARG A 125 13.56 19.79 -9.88
C ARG A 125 12.48 20.55 -9.13
N TRP A 126 11.45 21.02 -9.82
CA TRP A 126 10.34 21.74 -9.21
C TRP A 126 9.62 20.90 -8.15
N VAL A 127 9.33 19.63 -8.45
CA VAL A 127 8.74 18.68 -7.50
C VAL A 127 9.67 18.48 -6.30
N ALA A 128 10.97 18.26 -6.54
CA ALA A 128 11.94 18.03 -5.47
C ALA A 128 12.11 19.22 -4.51
N GLU A 129 12.02 20.45 -5.00
CA GLU A 129 12.11 21.66 -4.16
C GLU A 129 10.98 21.72 -3.12
N ALA A 130 9.80 21.14 -3.40
CA ALA A 130 8.72 21.03 -2.42
C ALA A 130 9.09 20.19 -1.18
N TYR A 131 10.16 19.38 -1.24
CA TYR A 131 10.63 18.52 -0.15
C TYR A 131 11.90 19.02 0.54
N ARG A 132 12.38 20.23 0.21
CA ARG A 132 13.57 20.81 0.83
C ARG A 132 13.38 21.12 2.33
N GLY A 133 12.13 21.17 2.80
CA GLY A 133 11.78 21.38 4.20
C GLY A 133 12.08 20.20 5.12
N GLU A 134 11.92 20.44 6.42
CA GLU A 134 11.99 19.42 7.46
C GLU A 134 10.85 18.40 7.30
N LEU A 135 11.20 17.13 7.08
CA LEU A 135 10.32 16.00 7.34
C LEU A 135 10.39 15.70 8.85
N PRO A 136 9.31 15.94 9.59
CA PRO A 136 9.31 15.67 11.02
C PRO A 136 9.45 14.16 11.26
N VAL A 137 10.25 13.77 12.26
CA VAL A 137 10.23 12.38 12.72
C VAL A 137 9.01 12.19 13.59
N TYR A 138 8.01 11.59 12.97
CA TYR A 138 6.77 11.24 13.63
C TYR A 138 6.94 9.90 14.35
N VAL A 139 6.93 9.96 15.68
CA VAL A 139 6.76 8.81 16.56
C VAL A 139 5.25 8.66 16.83
N PRO A 140 4.63 7.48 16.65
CA PRO A 140 3.18 7.42 16.49
C PRO A 140 2.42 7.40 17.81
N GLU A 141 1.33 8.18 17.86
CA GLU A 141 0.09 7.82 18.57
C GLU A 141 -1.11 8.14 17.66
N SER A 142 -1.77 7.10 17.11
CA SER A 142 -3.21 7.03 16.73
C SER A 142 -3.50 5.88 15.75
N GLY A 143 -4.35 4.92 16.14
CA GLY A 143 -4.38 3.55 15.60
C GLY A 143 -5.15 3.24 14.30
N ARG A 144 -5.40 4.19 13.38
CA ARG A 144 -6.24 3.91 12.17
C ARG A 144 -5.47 3.67 10.87
N LEU A 145 -4.38 4.38 10.60
CA LEU A 145 -3.54 4.22 9.40
C LEU A 145 -2.13 3.81 9.82
N VAL A 146 -1.48 2.88 9.13
CA VAL A 146 -0.14 2.38 9.49
C VAL A 146 0.77 2.45 8.28
N LYS A 147 2.07 2.64 8.51
CA LYS A 147 3.09 2.52 7.46
C LYS A 147 2.92 1.20 6.70
N GLY A 148 2.87 1.29 5.37
CA GLY A 148 2.67 0.17 4.44
C GLY A 148 1.23 -0.04 3.98
N ASP A 149 0.24 0.65 4.57
CA ASP A 149 -1.15 0.57 4.09
C ASP A 149 -1.23 1.14 2.65
N ARG A 150 -1.96 0.48 1.75
CA ARG A 150 -2.24 0.99 0.39
C ARG A 150 -3.43 1.94 0.45
N VAL A 151 -3.32 3.09 -0.19
CA VAL A 151 -4.33 4.15 -0.24
C VAL A 151 -4.56 4.64 -1.66
N ARG A 152 -5.74 5.19 -1.95
CA ARG A 152 -6.05 5.92 -3.19
C ARG A 152 -6.36 7.37 -2.87
N ILE A 153 -5.79 8.29 -3.65
CA ILE A 153 -6.03 9.73 -3.49
C ILE A 153 -7.40 10.10 -4.08
N THR A 154 -8.22 10.83 -3.34
CA THR A 154 -9.61 11.14 -3.73
C THR A 154 -9.79 12.57 -4.24
N GLU A 155 -8.83 13.46 -3.97
CA GLU A 155 -8.90 14.89 -4.26
C GLU A 155 -7.53 15.48 -4.66
N GLY A 156 -7.51 16.67 -5.27
CA GLY A 156 -6.29 17.33 -5.73
C GLY A 156 -5.73 16.79 -7.05
N GLU A 157 -4.52 17.24 -7.42
CA GLU A 157 -3.89 16.95 -8.72
C GLU A 157 -3.57 15.46 -8.94
N PHE A 158 -3.54 14.66 -7.87
CA PHE A 158 -3.25 13.23 -7.91
C PHE A 158 -4.50 12.37 -7.67
N LYS A 159 -5.70 12.95 -7.78
CA LYS A 159 -6.97 12.22 -7.67
C LYS A 159 -6.97 10.96 -8.56
N GLY A 160 -7.26 9.82 -7.94
CA GLY A 160 -7.31 8.50 -8.58
C GLY A 160 -6.03 7.67 -8.45
N VAL A 161 -4.91 8.25 -8.00
CA VAL A 161 -3.62 7.56 -7.91
C VAL A 161 -3.54 6.67 -6.66
N GLU A 162 -3.00 5.46 -6.81
CA GLU A 162 -2.72 4.51 -5.72
C GLU A 162 -1.32 4.72 -5.14
N ALA A 163 -1.20 4.59 -3.82
CA ALA A 163 0.03 4.85 -3.08
C ALA A 163 0.14 4.03 -1.80
N VAL A 164 1.32 3.96 -1.21
CA VAL A 164 1.62 3.24 0.04
C VAL A 164 2.02 4.22 1.14
N VAL A 165 1.42 4.12 2.32
CA VAL A 165 1.73 5.00 3.45
C VAL A 165 3.18 4.81 3.90
N ALA A 166 3.99 5.86 3.79
CA ALA A 166 5.39 5.84 4.21
C ALA A 166 5.55 6.28 5.68
N VAL A 167 4.70 7.19 6.14
CA VAL A 167 4.69 7.77 7.50
C VAL A 167 3.25 7.99 7.99
N GLN A 168 2.98 7.61 9.24
CA GLN A 168 1.68 7.69 9.91
C GLN A 168 1.43 9.10 10.50
N PRO A 169 0.18 9.61 10.55
CA PRO A 169 -0.10 10.90 11.17
C PRO A 169 0.06 10.82 12.70
N GLY A 170 0.66 11.86 13.30
CA GLY A 170 0.85 12.00 14.74
C GLY A 170 -0.27 12.80 15.42
N ALA A 171 -0.25 12.84 16.76
CA ALA A 171 -1.18 13.65 17.54
C ALA A 171 -1.02 15.15 17.20
N GLY A 172 -2.00 15.70 16.47
CA GLY A 172 -2.06 17.13 16.10
C GLY A 172 -1.93 17.45 14.61
N HIS A 173 -1.45 16.53 13.78
CA HIS A 173 -1.31 16.76 12.34
C HIS A 173 -2.04 15.68 11.52
N LYS A 174 -2.99 16.12 10.69
CA LYS A 174 -3.90 15.26 9.90
C LYS A 174 -3.29 14.83 8.55
N GLU A 175 -2.03 15.13 8.29
CA GLU A 175 -1.37 14.90 6.99
C GLU A 175 -0.62 13.55 6.97
N VAL A 176 -0.70 12.82 5.87
CA VAL A 176 -0.01 11.54 5.66
C VAL A 176 0.99 11.65 4.51
N VAL A 177 2.11 10.94 4.62
CA VAL A 177 3.12 10.84 3.54
C VAL A 177 2.93 9.51 2.83
N VAL A 178 2.73 9.54 1.51
CA VAL A 178 2.44 8.37 0.69
C VAL A 178 3.47 8.18 -0.45
N CYS A 179 3.67 6.94 -0.87
CA CYS A 179 4.57 6.50 -1.94
C CYS A 179 3.74 6.02 -3.13
N ILE A 180 3.76 6.74 -4.25
CA ILE A 180 2.97 6.37 -5.43
C ILE A 180 3.54 5.09 -6.07
N GLU A 181 2.67 4.12 -6.36
CA GLU A 181 3.08 2.88 -7.02
C GLU A 181 3.46 3.14 -8.49
N GLY A 182 4.60 2.58 -8.94
CA GLY A 182 5.07 2.70 -10.33
C GLY A 182 6.06 3.85 -10.62
N CYS A 183 6.42 4.66 -9.61
CA CYS A 183 7.52 5.62 -9.71
C CYS A 183 8.62 5.28 -8.69
N LEU A 184 9.88 5.58 -9.03
CA LEU A 184 11.04 5.43 -8.13
C LEU A 184 10.75 6.07 -6.77
N TRP A 185 11.28 5.48 -5.68
CA TRP A 185 11.11 5.88 -4.28
C TRP A 185 11.37 7.38 -4.07
N VAL A 186 10.32 8.19 -4.14
CA VAL A 186 10.29 9.61 -3.79
C VAL A 186 9.11 9.80 -2.83
N PRO A 187 9.25 10.46 -1.67
CA PRO A 187 8.11 10.83 -0.84
C PRO A 187 7.30 11.85 -1.64
N LEU A 188 6.06 11.53 -2.03
CA LEU A 188 5.40 12.29 -3.12
C LEU A 188 4.31 13.26 -2.68
N MET A 189 3.89 13.35 -1.41
CA MET A 189 3.09 14.48 -0.91
C MET A 189 2.62 14.33 0.53
N ARG A 190 2.23 15.47 1.12
CA ARG A 190 1.35 15.59 2.28
C ARG A 190 -0.10 15.49 1.82
N VAL A 191 -0.84 14.49 2.31
CA VAL A 191 -2.26 14.31 2.00
C VAL A 191 -3.07 14.47 3.27
N SER A 192 -4.08 15.37 3.29
CA SER A 192 -4.88 15.60 4.49
C SER A 192 -5.88 14.46 4.73
N ALA A 193 -6.26 14.24 5.99
CA ALA A 193 -7.37 13.36 6.34
C ALA A 193 -8.65 13.75 5.59
N GLY A 194 -9.21 12.83 4.82
CA GLY A 194 -10.36 13.04 3.91
C GLY A 194 -9.98 13.05 2.43
N GLN A 195 -8.72 13.29 2.09
CA GLN A 195 -8.22 13.32 0.70
C GLN A 195 -7.63 11.98 0.23
N TYR A 196 -7.79 10.92 1.02
CA TYR A 196 -7.37 9.56 0.69
C TYR A 196 -8.34 8.52 1.26
N GLU A 197 -8.41 7.37 0.60
CA GLU A 197 -9.11 6.18 1.05
C GLU A 197 -8.15 4.99 1.19
N ILE A 198 -8.35 4.12 2.18
CA ILE A 198 -7.53 2.91 2.34
C ILE A 198 -8.06 1.83 1.38
N ILE A 199 -7.19 1.27 0.55
CA ILE A 199 -7.51 0.22 -0.42
C ILE A 199 -6.80 -1.11 -0.09
N GLY A 200 -5.85 -1.13 0.85
CA GLY A 200 -5.18 -2.35 1.30
C GLY A 200 -4.45 -2.14 2.63
N LEU A 201 -4.29 -3.21 3.42
CA LEU A 201 -3.62 -3.14 4.72
C LEU A 201 -2.22 -3.75 4.63
N ASN A 202 -1.25 -3.15 5.34
CA ASN A 202 0.10 -3.72 5.40
C ASN A 202 0.12 -5.09 6.08
N GLU A 203 0.38 -6.18 5.36
CA GLU A 203 0.36 -7.55 5.89
C GLU A 203 1.56 -7.91 6.81
N SER A 204 2.59 -7.05 6.90
CA SER A 204 3.87 -7.36 7.56
C SER A 204 3.96 -7.13 9.09
N GLY A 205 2.85 -7.18 9.83
CA GLY A 205 2.89 -7.02 11.30
C GLY A 205 1.72 -7.61 12.08
N LYS A 206 1.89 -7.82 13.40
CA LYS A 206 0.85 -8.34 14.32
C LYS A 206 -0.44 -7.51 14.37
N HIS A 207 -0.42 -6.26 13.87
CA HIS A 207 -1.54 -5.31 13.90
C HIS A 207 -2.60 -5.50 12.80
N VAL A 208 -2.33 -6.35 11.80
CA VAL A 208 -3.27 -6.68 10.71
C VAL A 208 -4.56 -7.31 11.23
N TYR A 209 -4.40 -8.26 12.17
CA TYR A 209 -5.52 -8.91 12.80
C TYR A 209 -6.34 -7.93 13.65
N THR A 210 -5.73 -6.92 14.26
CA THR A 210 -6.41 -5.94 15.13
C THR A 210 -7.38 -5.05 14.37
N LYS A 211 -7.07 -4.62 13.14
CA LYS A 211 -7.95 -3.74 12.34
C LYS A 211 -9.20 -4.46 11.78
N LEU A 212 -9.05 -5.73 11.38
CA LEU A 212 -10.18 -6.59 11.01
C LEU A 212 -10.89 -7.16 12.26
N SER A 213 -10.23 -7.25 13.41
CA SER A 213 -10.82 -7.62 14.71
C SER A 213 -11.46 -6.41 15.41
N ASN A 214 -12.24 -5.63 14.68
CA ASN A 214 -13.08 -4.62 15.30
C ASN A 214 -14.28 -5.32 15.95
N GLU A 215 -14.09 -5.79 17.21
CA GLU A 215 -15.14 -6.53 17.94
C GLU A 215 -16.46 -5.76 17.99
N ARG A 216 -16.43 -4.41 18.01
CA ARG A 216 -17.65 -3.57 17.96
C ARG A 216 -18.40 -3.75 16.66
N ILE A 217 -17.74 -3.61 15.50
CA ILE A 217 -18.40 -3.79 14.20
C ILE A 217 -18.85 -5.24 14.04
N PHE A 218 -17.99 -6.19 14.40
CA PHE A 218 -18.25 -7.61 14.21
C PHE A 218 -19.45 -8.11 15.04
N GLN A 219 -19.47 -7.81 16.34
CA GLN A 219 -20.58 -8.19 17.21
C GLN A 219 -21.83 -7.34 16.95
N GLY A 220 -21.66 -6.06 16.60
CA GLY A 220 -22.78 -5.19 16.29
C GLY A 220 -23.52 -5.63 15.03
N LEU A 221 -22.81 -6.02 13.97
CA LEU A 221 -23.41 -6.56 12.75
C LEU A 221 -24.12 -7.89 13.00
N HIS A 222 -23.55 -8.78 13.80
CA HIS A 222 -24.24 -10.01 14.20
C HIS A 222 -25.52 -9.73 14.99
N LYS A 223 -25.51 -8.78 15.93
CA LYS A 223 -26.73 -8.35 16.63
C LYS A 223 -27.76 -7.71 15.69
N ALA A 224 -27.31 -6.94 14.71
CA ALA A 224 -28.18 -6.36 13.69
C ALA A 224 -28.86 -7.43 12.83
N LEU A 225 -28.23 -8.58 12.59
CA LEU A 225 -28.86 -9.73 11.92
C LEU A 225 -30.04 -10.31 12.71
N ARG A 226 -30.01 -10.26 14.04
CA ARG A 226 -31.18 -10.62 14.86
C ARG A 226 -32.39 -9.77 14.48
N ASN A 227 -32.19 -8.45 14.42
CA ASN A 227 -33.25 -7.51 14.09
C ASN A 227 -33.73 -7.70 12.65
N TYR A 228 -32.81 -7.99 11.72
CA TYR A 228 -33.13 -8.34 10.34
C TYR A 228 -34.07 -9.54 10.22
N HIS A 229 -33.84 -10.60 11.00
CA HIS A 229 -34.70 -11.80 11.01
C HIS A 229 -35.96 -11.63 11.86
N SER A 230 -36.00 -10.62 12.73
CA SER A 230 -37.15 -10.35 13.59
C SER A 230 -38.25 -9.56 12.87
N ARG A 231 -39.49 -9.67 13.37
CA ARG A 231 -40.61 -8.83 12.91
C ARG A 231 -40.40 -7.33 13.15
N GLY A 232 -39.52 -6.95 14.08
CA GLY A 232 -39.19 -5.55 14.38
C GLY A 232 -38.35 -4.88 13.31
N GLY A 233 -37.69 -5.65 12.44
CA GLY A 233 -36.88 -5.15 11.34
C GLY A 233 -35.61 -4.43 11.79
N VAL A 234 -34.78 -4.06 10.81
CA VAL A 234 -33.49 -3.39 11.00
C VAL A 234 -33.70 -1.93 11.43
N THR A 235 -33.06 -1.53 12.54
CA THR A 235 -33.14 -0.17 13.09
C THR A 235 -32.22 0.83 12.37
N ASP A 236 -32.41 2.13 12.58
CA ASP A 236 -31.51 3.16 12.01
C ASP A 236 -30.07 3.02 12.54
N ALA A 237 -29.91 2.60 13.80
CA ALA A 237 -28.59 2.36 14.39
C ALA A 237 -27.88 1.17 13.71
N ASP A 238 -28.63 0.12 13.37
CA ASP A 238 -28.12 -1.04 12.64
C ASP A 238 -27.69 -0.65 11.22
N ARG A 239 -28.50 0.15 10.50
CA ARG A 239 -28.15 0.67 9.17
C ARG A 239 -26.90 1.55 9.22
N ALA A 240 -26.83 2.47 10.18
CA ALA A 240 -25.67 3.35 10.34
C ALA A 240 -24.38 2.55 10.62
N LEU A 241 -24.46 1.49 11.43
CA LEU A 241 -23.34 0.59 11.69
C LEU A 241 -22.92 -0.19 10.43
N ALA A 242 -23.89 -0.70 9.66
CA ALA A 242 -23.62 -1.40 8.42
C ALA A 242 -22.97 -0.49 7.38
N GLU A 243 -23.45 0.74 7.22
CA GLU A 243 -22.81 1.74 6.37
C GLU A 243 -21.40 2.10 6.85
N GLU A 244 -21.19 2.21 8.17
CA GLU A 244 -19.86 2.42 8.72
C GLU A 244 -18.91 1.27 8.35
N ALA A 245 -19.40 0.03 8.43
CA ALA A 245 -18.65 -1.14 8.01
C ALA A 245 -18.33 -1.09 6.51
N LEU A 246 -19.28 -0.75 5.64
CA LEU A 246 -19.04 -0.62 4.20
C LEU A 246 -18.04 0.49 3.88
N ARG A 247 -18.13 1.65 4.54
CA ARG A 247 -17.15 2.75 4.38
C ARG A 247 -15.75 2.33 4.84
N ALA A 248 -15.64 1.55 5.92
CA ALA A 248 -14.36 1.14 6.48
C ALA A 248 -13.71 -0.02 5.73
N TYR A 249 -14.51 -0.95 5.18
CA TYR A 249 -14.03 -2.23 4.70
C TYR A 249 -14.33 -2.51 3.21
N GLY A 250 -15.33 -1.85 2.61
CA GLY A 250 -15.85 -2.21 1.28
C GLY A 250 -14.87 -2.05 0.12
N LYS A 251 -13.81 -1.25 0.28
CA LYS A 251 -12.77 -1.02 -0.75
C LYS A 251 -11.46 -1.75 -0.47
N LEU A 252 -11.38 -2.51 0.63
CA LEU A 252 -10.16 -3.19 1.01
C LEU A 252 -9.90 -4.41 0.13
N GLN A 253 -8.68 -4.51 -0.40
CA GLN A 253 -8.17 -5.71 -1.05
C GLN A 253 -7.18 -6.42 -0.12
N MET A 254 -7.40 -7.71 0.10
CA MET A 254 -6.59 -8.56 0.98
C MET A 254 -5.92 -9.66 0.16
N ASP A 255 -4.67 -10.02 0.47
CA ASP A 255 -3.94 -11.03 -0.29
C ASP A 255 -4.04 -12.43 0.35
N SER A 256 -4.17 -12.50 1.67
CA SER A 256 -4.37 -13.76 2.40
C SER A 256 -5.83 -14.26 2.36
N ASP A 257 -6.01 -15.57 2.12
CA ASP A 257 -7.33 -16.21 2.13
C ASP A 257 -8.06 -16.04 3.48
N VAL A 258 -7.32 -16.11 4.59
CA VAL A 258 -7.86 -15.90 5.94
C VAL A 258 -8.42 -14.48 6.11
N MET A 259 -7.74 -13.49 5.54
CA MET A 259 -8.16 -12.09 5.62
C MET A 259 -9.32 -11.80 4.67
N ARG A 260 -9.28 -12.34 3.46
CA ARG A 260 -10.40 -12.31 2.50
C ARG A 260 -11.67 -12.92 3.10
N CYS A 261 -11.56 -14.05 3.79
CA CYS A 261 -12.67 -14.68 4.49
C CYS A 261 -13.28 -13.76 5.56
N LYS A 262 -12.43 -13.14 6.39
CA LYS A 262 -12.89 -12.26 7.46
C LYS A 262 -13.53 -10.98 6.92
N LEU A 263 -12.94 -10.41 5.87
CA LEU A 263 -13.49 -9.27 5.16
C LEU A 263 -14.85 -9.62 4.53
N ALA A 264 -14.95 -10.75 3.81
CA ALA A 264 -16.20 -11.23 3.23
C ALA A 264 -17.28 -11.43 4.29
N SER A 265 -16.93 -11.94 5.48
CA SER A 265 -17.88 -12.11 6.58
C SER A 265 -18.44 -10.76 7.08
N ILE A 266 -17.59 -9.74 7.24
CA ILE A 266 -18.04 -8.39 7.62
C ILE A 266 -18.97 -7.80 6.55
N LEU A 267 -18.54 -7.86 5.29
CA LEU A 267 -19.30 -7.26 4.19
C LEU A 267 -20.63 -8.00 3.96
N LEU A 268 -20.64 -9.33 4.07
CA LEU A 268 -21.87 -10.12 3.91
C LEU A 268 -22.91 -9.73 4.97
N MET A 269 -22.51 -9.60 6.24
CA MET A 269 -23.42 -9.13 7.29
C MET A 269 -23.91 -7.70 7.03
N ALA A 270 -23.01 -6.79 6.66
CA ALA A 270 -23.36 -5.39 6.39
C ALA A 270 -24.35 -5.24 5.21
N HIS A 271 -24.08 -5.90 4.08
CA HIS A 271 -24.98 -5.88 2.92
C HIS A 271 -26.31 -6.58 3.24
N THR A 272 -26.31 -7.62 4.07
CA THR A 272 -27.56 -8.28 4.52
C THR A 272 -28.39 -7.33 5.37
N VAL A 273 -27.79 -6.67 6.35
CA VAL A 273 -28.47 -5.69 7.22
C VAL A 273 -29.05 -4.52 6.41
N LEU A 274 -28.35 -4.07 5.36
CA LEU A 274 -28.84 -3.00 4.48
C LEU A 274 -29.89 -3.46 3.46
N GLY A 275 -30.03 -4.77 3.23
CA GLY A 275 -30.93 -5.32 2.21
C GLY A 275 -30.38 -5.26 0.78
N ASN A 276 -29.07 -5.07 0.62
CA ASN A 276 -28.37 -4.96 -0.65
C ASN A 276 -28.21 -6.35 -1.30
N ARG A 277 -29.25 -6.80 -2.02
CA ARG A 277 -29.36 -8.19 -2.50
C ARG A 277 -28.32 -8.57 -3.55
N GLU A 278 -27.95 -7.65 -4.43
CA GLU A 278 -27.00 -7.88 -5.52
C GLU A 278 -25.59 -8.08 -4.97
N GLU A 279 -25.08 -7.12 -4.19
CA GLU A 279 -23.75 -7.19 -3.58
C GLU A 279 -23.64 -8.35 -2.59
N ARG A 280 -24.73 -8.68 -1.88
CA ARG A 280 -24.78 -9.90 -1.05
C ARG A 280 -24.62 -11.16 -1.91
N GLY A 281 -25.26 -11.22 -3.08
CA GLY A 281 -25.13 -12.35 -4.01
C GLY A 281 -23.71 -12.51 -4.57
N GLU A 282 -23.06 -11.40 -4.90
CA GLU A 282 -21.65 -11.40 -5.33
C GLU A 282 -20.72 -11.89 -4.21
N LEU A 283 -20.93 -11.42 -2.98
CA LEU A 283 -20.17 -11.87 -1.81
C LEU A 283 -20.42 -13.34 -1.48
N GLU A 284 -21.64 -13.85 -1.66
CA GLU A 284 -21.95 -15.27 -1.51
C GLU A 284 -21.20 -16.10 -2.57
N ALA A 285 -21.23 -15.69 -3.83
CA ALA A 285 -20.51 -16.36 -4.91
C ALA A 285 -18.99 -16.39 -4.64
N PHE A 286 -18.41 -15.25 -4.26
CA PHE A 286 -17.02 -15.16 -3.83
C PHE A 286 -16.72 -16.09 -2.64
N SER A 287 -17.60 -16.11 -1.65
CA SER A 287 -17.44 -16.94 -0.45
C SER A 287 -17.46 -18.43 -0.79
N ARG A 288 -18.28 -18.87 -1.76
CA ARG A 288 -18.24 -20.26 -2.27
C ARG A 288 -16.91 -20.59 -2.93
N THR A 289 -16.30 -19.65 -3.65
CA THR A 289 -14.99 -19.86 -4.28
C THR A 289 -13.86 -19.99 -3.27
N ILE A 290 -13.89 -19.22 -2.17
CA ILE A 290 -12.81 -19.23 -1.17
C ILE A 290 -12.96 -20.35 -0.13
N LEU A 291 -14.17 -20.80 0.18
CA LEU A 291 -14.44 -21.82 1.21
C LEU A 291 -13.56 -23.09 1.09
N PRO A 292 -13.37 -23.69 -0.10
CA PRO A 292 -12.50 -24.86 -0.27
C PRO A 292 -11.00 -24.57 -0.07
N LEU A 293 -10.59 -23.31 -0.23
CA LEU A 293 -9.19 -22.88 -0.11
C LEU A 293 -8.80 -22.59 1.35
N LEU A 294 -9.77 -22.35 2.24
CA LEU A 294 -9.55 -22.02 3.64
C LEU A 294 -9.06 -23.23 4.45
N LYS A 295 -7.75 -23.32 4.64
CA LYS A 295 -7.12 -24.31 5.55
C LYS A 295 -7.31 -23.98 7.03
N ALA A 296 -7.54 -22.71 7.37
CA ALA A 296 -7.73 -22.27 8.75
C ALA A 296 -9.15 -22.61 9.22
N GLU A 297 -9.26 -23.60 10.10
CA GLU A 297 -10.53 -24.14 10.62
C GLU A 297 -11.48 -23.05 11.16
N GLN A 298 -10.97 -22.13 12.01
CA GLN A 298 -11.80 -21.08 12.62
C GLN A 298 -12.28 -20.04 11.59
N SER A 299 -11.47 -19.77 10.56
CA SER A 299 -11.86 -18.86 9.48
C SER A 299 -12.93 -19.49 8.60
N ARG A 300 -12.76 -20.78 8.25
CA ARG A 300 -13.78 -21.53 7.52
C ARG A 300 -15.10 -21.59 8.28
N ALA A 301 -15.06 -21.89 9.57
CA ALA A 301 -16.22 -21.89 10.44
C ALA A 301 -16.89 -20.52 10.53
N LEU A 302 -16.11 -19.45 10.64
CA LEU A 302 -16.64 -18.09 10.64
C LEU A 302 -17.42 -17.79 9.36
N LEU A 303 -16.85 -18.11 8.20
CA LEU A 303 -17.50 -17.84 6.92
C LEU A 303 -18.77 -18.67 6.75
N LEU A 304 -18.75 -19.95 7.13
CA LEU A 304 -19.92 -20.83 7.08
C LEU A 304 -21.05 -20.35 8.01
N ALA A 305 -20.73 -20.02 9.27
CA ALA A 305 -21.72 -19.48 10.20
C ALA A 305 -22.30 -18.15 9.70
N THR A 306 -21.46 -17.29 9.12
CA THR A 306 -21.91 -16.01 8.57
C THR A 306 -22.80 -16.19 7.34
N LEU A 307 -22.45 -17.10 6.44
CA LEU A 307 -23.26 -17.46 5.28
C LEU A 307 -24.63 -18.02 5.70
N TYR A 308 -24.65 -18.95 6.65
CA TYR A 308 -25.88 -19.46 7.24
C TYR A 308 -26.75 -18.32 7.79
N GLY A 309 -26.21 -17.51 8.71
CA GLY A 309 -26.94 -16.40 9.32
C GLY A 309 -27.41 -15.32 8.35
N CYS A 310 -26.76 -15.14 7.20
CA CYS A 310 -27.14 -14.12 6.20
C CYS A 310 -28.12 -14.62 5.13
N THR A 311 -28.17 -15.94 4.88
CA THR A 311 -28.87 -16.52 3.73
C THR A 311 -29.98 -17.49 4.09
N ASP A 312 -30.00 -18.00 5.32
CA ASP A 312 -30.91 -19.08 5.74
C ASP A 312 -30.82 -20.33 4.83
N ASN A 313 -29.63 -20.57 4.27
CA ASN A 313 -29.43 -21.67 3.32
C ASN A 313 -29.11 -22.97 4.06
N ASN A 314 -29.90 -24.02 3.78
CA ASN A 314 -29.75 -25.34 4.38
C ASN A 314 -28.36 -25.99 4.18
N MET A 315 -27.69 -25.72 3.06
CA MET A 315 -26.34 -26.22 2.81
C MET A 315 -25.35 -25.64 3.83
N TYR A 316 -25.39 -24.33 4.05
CA TYR A 316 -24.51 -23.67 5.01
C TYR A 316 -24.87 -24.02 6.45
N TYR A 317 -26.16 -24.23 6.75
CA TYR A 317 -26.60 -24.77 8.02
C TYR A 317 -25.87 -26.09 8.33
N HIS A 318 -25.98 -27.09 7.46
CA HIS A 318 -25.36 -28.41 7.68
C HIS A 318 -23.83 -28.33 7.75
N GLU A 319 -23.18 -27.58 6.86
CA GLU A 319 -21.72 -27.43 6.88
C GLU A 319 -21.20 -26.70 8.12
N ALA A 320 -21.88 -25.62 8.55
CA ALA A 320 -21.52 -24.90 9.78
C ALA A 320 -21.69 -25.80 11.01
N HIS A 321 -22.80 -26.54 11.09
CA HIS A 321 -23.08 -27.45 12.19
C HIS A 321 -22.07 -28.59 12.28
N ALA A 322 -21.77 -29.23 11.16
CA ALA A 322 -20.79 -30.32 11.10
C ALA A 322 -19.41 -29.87 11.59
N LEU A 323 -19.02 -28.63 11.31
CA LEU A 323 -17.71 -28.08 11.71
C LEU A 323 -17.68 -27.54 13.14
N ILE A 324 -18.73 -26.85 13.58
CA ILE A 324 -18.71 -26.05 14.82
C ILE A 324 -19.23 -26.83 16.03
N VAL A 325 -20.30 -27.64 15.87
CA VAL A 325 -20.92 -28.38 16.99
C VAL A 325 -19.94 -29.31 17.72
N PRO A 326 -18.99 -30.01 17.05
CA PRO A 326 -18.00 -30.84 17.74
C PRO A 326 -17.19 -30.08 18.80
N TRP A 327 -17.00 -28.76 18.64
CA TRP A 327 -16.23 -27.94 19.57
C TRP A 327 -16.85 -27.87 20.98
N ARG A 328 -18.14 -28.19 21.15
CA ARG A 328 -18.77 -28.27 22.49
C ARG A 328 -18.10 -29.31 23.39
N LYS A 329 -17.44 -30.31 22.80
CA LYS A 329 -16.74 -31.37 23.52
C LYS A 329 -15.26 -31.07 23.77
N GLU A 330 -14.76 -29.90 23.33
CA GLU A 330 -13.36 -29.51 23.53
C GLU A 330 -13.13 -28.98 24.96
N PRO A 331 -12.19 -29.57 25.74
CA PRO A 331 -11.97 -29.18 27.13
C PRO A 331 -11.38 -27.77 27.29
N ASP A 332 -10.56 -27.30 26.33
CA ASP A 332 -9.89 -25.98 26.36
C ASP A 332 -10.28 -25.11 25.16
N MET A 333 -11.57 -24.89 24.98
CA MET A 333 -12.10 -24.16 23.84
C MET A 333 -11.68 -22.67 23.84
N LYS A 334 -11.03 -22.24 22.75
CA LYS A 334 -10.62 -20.84 22.51
C LYS A 334 -11.82 -19.88 22.49
N LYS A 335 -11.61 -18.63 22.92
CA LYS A 335 -12.64 -17.54 22.91
C LYS A 335 -13.35 -17.42 21.56
N SER A 336 -12.63 -17.51 20.45
CA SER A 336 -13.19 -17.42 19.10
C SER A 336 -14.13 -18.59 18.75
N LYS A 337 -13.79 -19.82 19.14
CA LYS A 337 -14.66 -20.99 18.94
C LYS A 337 -15.95 -20.87 19.77
N ARG A 338 -15.82 -20.40 21.02
CA ARG A 338 -16.98 -20.13 21.89
C ARG A 338 -17.93 -19.10 21.28
N GLN A 339 -17.37 -18.02 20.72
CA GLN A 339 -18.17 -17.00 20.05
C GLN A 339 -18.91 -17.55 18.84
N LEU A 340 -18.27 -18.38 18.02
CA LEU A 340 -18.90 -18.98 16.84
C LEU A 340 -19.98 -20.01 17.19
N LEU A 341 -19.80 -20.76 18.28
CA LEU A 341 -20.86 -21.62 18.82
C LEU A 341 -22.07 -20.81 19.25
N GLN A 342 -21.85 -19.71 19.97
CA GLN A 342 -22.94 -18.81 20.36
C GLN A 342 -23.66 -18.25 19.13
N TRP A 343 -22.91 -17.85 18.09
CA TRP A 343 -23.53 -17.34 16.85
C TRP A 343 -24.37 -18.40 16.15
N LEU A 344 -23.91 -19.65 16.15
CA LEU A 344 -24.68 -20.77 15.59
C LEU A 344 -25.99 -20.96 16.38
N ASP A 345 -25.91 -21.00 17.71
CA ASP A 345 -27.06 -21.13 18.61
C ASP A 345 -28.06 -19.96 18.49
N ASP A 346 -27.54 -18.77 18.25
CA ASP A 346 -28.30 -17.55 18.01
C ASP A 346 -29.02 -17.62 16.65
N TYR A 347 -28.34 -18.01 15.58
CA TYR A 347 -28.96 -18.15 14.26
C TYR A 347 -30.05 -19.24 14.24
N ASP A 348 -29.84 -20.37 14.90
CA ASP A 348 -30.87 -21.41 15.00
C ASP A 348 -32.12 -20.92 15.74
N GLU A 349 -31.94 -20.07 16.75
CA GLU A 349 -33.06 -19.43 17.44
C GLU A 349 -33.80 -18.45 16.52
N TRP A 350 -33.05 -17.58 15.83
CA TRP A 350 -33.65 -16.50 15.03
C TRP A 350 -34.33 -17.01 13.76
N LEU A 351 -33.80 -18.09 13.17
CA LEU A 351 -34.32 -18.71 11.96
C LEU A 351 -35.35 -19.82 12.25
N GLY A 352 -35.54 -20.20 13.53
CA GLY A 352 -36.50 -21.23 13.92
C GLY A 352 -36.04 -22.66 13.60
N HIS A 353 -34.72 -22.87 13.59
CA HIS A 353 -34.09 -24.18 13.38
C HIS A 353 -33.71 -24.89 14.68
N ARG A 354 -34.00 -24.31 15.84
CA ARG A 354 -33.93 -25.04 17.11
C ARG A 354 -34.91 -26.22 17.07
N GLY A 355 -34.34 -27.42 17.06
CA GLY A 355 -35.06 -28.68 17.25
C GLY A 355 -35.62 -28.82 18.65
#